data_AF-A0A937CV42-F1
#
_entry.id   AF-A0A937CV42-F1
#
_cell.length_a   1.000
_cell.length_b   1.000
_cell.length_c   1.000
_cell.angle_alpha   90.00
_cell.angle_beta   90.00
_cell.angle_gamma   90.00
#
_symmetry.space_group_name_H-M   'P 1'
#
loop_
_entity.id
_entity.type
_entity.pdbx_description
1 polymer ?
#
loop_
_entity_poly.entity_id
_entity_poly.type
_entity_poly.pdbx_seq_one_letter_code
_entity_poly.pdbx_strand_id
1 'polypeptide(L)'
;MRPLAFFLMAAVLGAGGAARAQTPAPTAGEELKRLCATVGMNPIDAREAARRAECILTGTLPSSNRYEEARVLARWALSKGEPTGGLMLYLAFQNDPANQPARDGKADAEAYRRLAARTVPERREQIEAIEGLGFAAGKGNRAAGTLLAAYFHDTLAPRNVSRLGAITGVLLRTGERDAVIERFAREADAVAREAAGTKASARAFFGAYGDAAAAAKQGYRELSGGKTCEAPQLKSVEAGELQDAQFLPLAGTLVAESYLVRGHWTETWTFSACAQSVPVKVRFEADGWGGGTSSAGFHKGA
;
A
#
# COMPACT_ATOMS: atom_id res chain seq x y z
N MET A 1 -54.89 22.56 -44.52
CA MET A 1 -54.21 23.04 -45.75
C MET A 1 -53.55 21.84 -46.40
N ARG A 2 -53.80 21.67 -47.70
CA ARG A 2 -53.35 20.64 -48.67
C ARG A 2 -51.79 20.52 -48.76
N PRO A 3 -51.20 19.57 -49.53
CA PRO A 3 -51.44 18.12 -49.67
C PRO A 3 -50.12 17.28 -49.93
N LEU A 4 -50.25 15.97 -50.23
CA LEU A 4 -49.52 15.13 -51.24
C LEU A 4 -47.95 15.12 -51.23
N ALA A 5 -47.19 14.04 -51.52
CA ALA A 5 -47.40 12.81 -52.26
C ALA A 5 -46.28 11.77 -52.01
N PHE A 6 -46.67 10.52 -52.25
CA PHE A 6 -46.00 9.31 -52.76
C PHE A 6 -44.58 9.33 -53.42
N PHE A 7 -43.99 8.12 -53.35
CA PHE A 7 -42.90 7.50 -54.14
C PHE A 7 -41.46 8.00 -53.85
N LEU A 8 -40.40 7.19 -53.81
CA LEU A 8 -40.06 5.96 -54.53
C LEU A 8 -39.00 5.16 -53.73
N MET A 9 -39.04 3.82 -53.79
CA MET A 9 -37.87 2.97 -53.53
C MET A 9 -36.80 3.20 -54.61
N ALA A 10 -35.54 3.28 -54.21
CA ALA A 10 -34.41 2.94 -55.06
C ALA A 10 -33.35 2.21 -54.22
N ALA A 11 -32.88 1.11 -54.80
CA ALA A 11 -32.00 0.11 -54.21
C ALA A 11 -30.63 0.66 -53.82
N VAL A 12 -30.16 0.28 -52.62
CA VAL A 12 -28.74 0.40 -52.26
C VAL A 12 -28.07 -0.92 -52.59
N LEU A 13 -27.24 -0.87 -53.62
CA LEU A 13 -26.27 -1.89 -54.02
C LEU A 13 -25.38 -2.25 -52.84
N GLY A 14 -25.26 -3.56 -52.60
CA GLY A 14 -24.35 -4.13 -51.63
C GLY A 14 -22.90 -3.78 -51.94
N ALA A 15 -22.29 -3.01 -51.06
CA ALA A 15 -20.86 -3.06 -50.84
C ALA A 15 -20.61 -4.16 -49.81
N GLY A 16 -20.14 -5.32 -50.28
CA GLY A 16 -19.56 -6.37 -49.44
C GLY A 16 -18.29 -5.85 -48.78
N GLY A 17 -18.44 -5.06 -47.72
CA GLY A 17 -17.36 -4.79 -46.78
C GLY A 17 -17.09 -6.08 -46.03
N ALA A 18 -16.04 -6.80 -46.40
CA ALA A 18 -15.46 -7.82 -45.54
C ALA A 18 -15.14 -7.14 -44.21
N ALA A 19 -15.99 -7.33 -43.20
CA ALA A 19 -15.66 -7.02 -41.83
C ALA A 19 -14.42 -7.84 -41.51
N ARG A 20 -13.24 -7.20 -41.58
CA ARG A 20 -12.02 -7.77 -41.01
C ARG A 20 -12.37 -8.03 -39.56
N ALA A 21 -12.58 -9.29 -39.21
CA ALA A 21 -12.71 -9.73 -37.84
C ALA A 21 -11.49 -9.17 -37.11
N GLN A 22 -11.70 -8.13 -36.31
CA GLN A 22 -10.66 -7.61 -35.44
C GLN A 22 -10.39 -8.74 -34.47
N THR A 23 -9.26 -9.42 -34.64
CA THR A 23 -8.77 -10.35 -33.62
C THR A 23 -8.79 -9.59 -32.30
N PRO A 24 -9.47 -10.12 -31.27
CA PRO A 24 -9.52 -9.46 -29.97
C PRO A 24 -8.10 -9.19 -29.50
N ALA A 25 -7.87 -8.00 -28.93
CA ALA A 25 -6.57 -7.66 -28.38
C ALA A 25 -6.16 -8.73 -27.35
N PRO A 26 -4.89 -9.18 -27.36
CA PRO A 26 -4.44 -10.18 -26.42
C PRO A 26 -4.67 -9.70 -24.99
N THR A 27 -5.08 -10.63 -24.14
CA THR A 27 -5.18 -10.38 -22.70
C THR A 27 -3.78 -10.11 -22.12
N ALA A 28 -3.71 -9.41 -20.98
CA ALA A 28 -2.43 -9.14 -20.31
C ALA A 28 -1.62 -10.42 -20.02
N GLY A 29 -2.30 -11.54 -19.75
CA GLY A 29 -1.65 -12.84 -19.54
C GLY A 29 -1.07 -13.45 -20.82
N GLU A 30 -1.72 -13.27 -21.97
CA GLU A 30 -1.20 -13.73 -23.27
C GLU A 30 -0.02 -12.89 -23.73
N GLU A 31 -0.07 -11.58 -23.50
CA GLU A 31 1.05 -10.69 -23.77
C GLU A 31 2.27 -11.05 -22.91
N LEU A 32 2.08 -11.28 -21.61
CA LEU A 32 3.16 -11.71 -20.72
C LEU A 32 3.75 -13.06 -21.18
N LYS A 33 2.93 -14.05 -21.52
CA LYS A 33 3.41 -15.34 -22.06
C LYS A 33 4.27 -15.15 -23.30
N ARG A 34 3.84 -14.29 -24.23
CA ARG A 34 4.60 -13.96 -25.44
C ARG A 34 5.93 -13.31 -25.11
N LEU A 35 5.97 -12.36 -24.17
CA LEU A 35 7.21 -11.72 -23.73
C LEU A 35 8.16 -12.71 -23.04
N CYS A 36 7.63 -13.61 -22.22
CA CYS A 36 8.43 -14.61 -21.52
C CYS A 36 9.01 -15.68 -22.45
N ALA A 37 8.36 -15.96 -23.59
CA ALA A 37 8.85 -16.91 -24.59
C ALA A 37 10.15 -16.45 -25.27
N THR A 38 10.47 -15.15 -25.24
CA THR A 38 11.68 -14.59 -25.86
C THR A 38 12.84 -14.41 -24.88
N VAL A 39 12.63 -14.70 -23.59
CA VAL A 39 13.65 -14.50 -22.54
C VAL A 39 14.61 -15.69 -22.53
N GLY A 40 15.91 -15.42 -22.67
CA GLY A 40 16.96 -16.43 -22.62
C GLY A 40 17.10 -17.08 -21.24
N MET A 41 17.72 -18.27 -21.23
CA MET A 41 18.12 -18.95 -19.99
C MET A 41 19.25 -18.21 -19.26
N ASN A 42 20.14 -17.60 -20.03
CA ASN A 42 21.25 -16.80 -19.54
C ASN A 42 21.02 -15.35 -19.97
N PRO A 43 20.46 -14.49 -19.12
CA PRO A 43 20.14 -13.12 -19.51
C PRO A 43 21.42 -12.36 -19.87
N ILE A 44 21.41 -11.69 -21.01
CA ILE A 44 22.59 -10.97 -21.52
C ILE A 44 22.72 -9.57 -20.90
N ASP A 45 21.62 -9.02 -20.39
CA ASP A 45 21.57 -7.71 -19.74
C ASP A 45 20.60 -7.65 -18.55
N ALA A 46 20.68 -6.56 -17.79
CA ALA A 46 19.91 -6.33 -16.57
C ALA A 46 18.39 -6.32 -16.80
N ARG A 47 17.93 -5.84 -17.95
CA ARG A 47 16.51 -5.78 -18.29
C ARG A 47 15.98 -7.18 -18.57
N GLU A 48 16.74 -7.99 -19.31
CA GLU A 48 16.38 -9.38 -19.56
C GLU A 48 16.38 -10.20 -18.27
N ALA A 49 17.34 -9.98 -17.36
CA ALA A 49 17.33 -10.65 -16.05
C ALA A 49 16.10 -10.26 -15.21
N ALA A 50 15.74 -8.98 -15.16
CA ALA A 50 14.53 -8.54 -14.46
C ALA A 50 13.26 -9.15 -15.09
N ARG A 51 13.19 -9.21 -16.43
CA ARG A 51 12.07 -9.85 -17.13
C ARG A 51 12.00 -11.35 -16.83
N ARG A 52 13.15 -12.04 -16.80
CA ARG A 52 13.21 -13.45 -16.43
C ARG A 52 12.70 -13.69 -15.01
N ALA A 53 13.10 -12.84 -14.06
CA ALA A 53 12.60 -12.90 -12.69
C ALA A 53 11.06 -12.76 -12.63
N GLU A 54 10.48 -11.82 -13.37
CA GLU A 54 9.03 -11.66 -13.49
C GLU A 54 8.35 -12.91 -14.08
N CYS A 55 8.91 -13.47 -15.15
CA CYS A 55 8.38 -14.67 -15.80
C CYS A 55 8.43 -15.90 -14.89
N ILE A 56 9.47 -16.02 -14.05
CA ILE A 56 9.56 -17.07 -13.02
C ILE A 56 8.51 -16.85 -11.93
N LEU A 57 8.43 -15.63 -11.38
CA LEU A 57 7.48 -15.30 -10.30
C LEU A 57 6.02 -15.53 -10.70
N THR A 58 5.67 -15.20 -11.95
CA THR A 58 4.33 -15.41 -12.50
C THR A 58 4.04 -16.87 -12.88
N GLY A 59 5.05 -17.75 -12.80
CA GLY A 59 4.94 -19.16 -13.15
C GLY A 59 4.89 -19.43 -14.65
N THR A 60 5.18 -18.43 -15.48
CA THR A 60 5.25 -18.57 -16.93
C THR A 60 6.47 -19.38 -17.35
N LEU A 61 7.61 -19.16 -16.67
CA LEU A 61 8.79 -20.01 -16.81
C LEU A 61 8.86 -21.02 -15.65
N PRO A 62 9.17 -22.29 -15.93
CA PRO A 62 9.32 -23.29 -14.88
C PRO A 62 10.56 -22.98 -14.03
N SER A 63 10.46 -23.23 -12.73
CA SER A 63 11.57 -23.13 -11.78
C SER A 63 11.35 -24.12 -10.64
N SER A 64 12.43 -24.78 -10.21
CA SER A 64 12.41 -25.67 -9.04
C SER A 64 12.40 -24.90 -7.71
N ASN A 65 12.87 -23.66 -7.71
CA ASN A 65 12.83 -22.76 -6.58
C ASN A 65 12.52 -21.33 -7.05
N ARG A 66 11.23 -21.12 -7.34
CA ARG A 66 10.70 -19.89 -7.97
C ARG A 66 11.22 -18.61 -7.30
N TYR A 67 11.13 -18.52 -5.98
CA TYR A 67 11.42 -17.28 -5.27
C TYR A 67 12.92 -17.01 -5.18
N GLU A 68 13.74 -18.04 -4.94
CA GLU A 68 15.20 -17.85 -4.88
C GLU A 68 15.79 -17.52 -6.26
N GLU A 69 15.37 -18.23 -7.31
CA GLU A 69 15.86 -17.96 -8.68
C GLU A 69 15.46 -16.55 -9.12
N ALA A 70 14.21 -16.13 -8.85
CA ALA A 70 13.78 -14.77 -9.11
C ALA A 70 14.57 -13.73 -8.31
N ARG A 71 14.85 -13.97 -7.03
CA ARG A 71 15.64 -13.07 -6.17
C ARG A 71 17.07 -12.89 -6.70
N VAL A 72 17.74 -13.96 -7.10
CA VAL A 72 19.11 -13.89 -7.65
C VAL A 72 19.14 -13.01 -8.91
N LEU A 73 18.22 -13.24 -9.84
CA LEU A 73 18.11 -12.48 -11.09
C LEU A 73 17.75 -11.00 -10.83
N ALA A 74 16.78 -10.77 -9.94
CA ALA A 74 16.32 -9.44 -9.56
C ALA A 74 17.41 -8.62 -8.85
N ARG A 75 18.19 -9.26 -7.96
CA ARG A 75 19.36 -8.65 -7.31
C ARG A 75 20.44 -8.28 -8.32
N TRP A 76 20.72 -9.16 -9.27
CA TRP A 76 21.69 -8.86 -10.32
C TRP A 76 21.23 -7.69 -11.19
N ALA A 77 19.96 -7.68 -11.62
CA ALA A 77 19.38 -6.56 -12.38
C ALA A 77 19.45 -5.23 -11.59
N LEU A 78 19.06 -5.25 -10.32
CA LEU A 78 19.13 -4.08 -9.43
C LEU A 78 20.57 -3.57 -9.29
N SER A 79 21.56 -4.46 -9.13
CA SER A 79 22.99 -4.10 -9.04
C SER A 79 23.53 -3.40 -10.29
N LYS A 80 22.86 -3.59 -11.43
CA LYS A 80 23.15 -2.92 -12.72
C LYS A 80 22.30 -1.66 -12.93
N GLY A 81 21.50 -1.27 -11.94
CA GLY A 81 20.67 -0.05 -11.96
C GLY A 81 19.33 -0.22 -12.65
N GLU A 82 18.88 -1.44 -12.98
CA GLU A 82 17.56 -1.69 -13.57
C GLU A 82 16.47 -1.62 -12.48
N PRO A 83 15.55 -0.62 -12.53
CA PRO A 83 14.50 -0.44 -11.51
C PRO A 83 13.59 -1.67 -11.35
N THR A 84 13.33 -2.39 -12.44
CA THR A 84 12.46 -3.56 -12.42
C THR A 84 13.03 -4.67 -11.53
N GLY A 85 14.36 -4.76 -11.37
CA GLY A 85 14.98 -5.67 -10.41
C GLY A 85 14.55 -5.39 -8.96
N GLY A 86 14.50 -4.11 -8.56
CA GLY A 86 14.02 -3.72 -7.23
C GLY A 86 12.55 -4.07 -6.99
N LEU A 87 11.68 -3.86 -7.99
CA LEU A 87 10.29 -4.30 -7.94
C LEU A 87 10.18 -5.82 -7.78
N MET A 88 10.95 -6.59 -8.55
CA MET A 88 10.91 -8.05 -8.48
C MET A 88 11.42 -8.61 -7.16
N LEU A 89 12.42 -7.99 -6.52
CA LEU A 89 12.84 -8.36 -5.16
C LEU A 89 11.68 -8.22 -4.16
N TYR A 90 10.96 -7.11 -4.23
CA TYR A 90 9.81 -6.87 -3.36
C TYR A 90 8.67 -7.86 -3.62
N LEU A 91 8.34 -8.13 -4.88
CA LEU A 91 7.32 -9.12 -5.23
C LEU A 91 7.72 -10.54 -4.84
N ALA A 92 9.00 -10.91 -5.01
CA ALA A 92 9.48 -12.21 -4.56
C ALA A 92 9.33 -12.36 -3.05
N PHE A 93 9.73 -11.35 -2.26
CA PHE A 93 9.54 -11.32 -0.81
C PHE A 93 8.05 -11.43 -0.42
N GLN A 94 7.19 -10.60 -1.02
CA GLN A 94 5.75 -10.54 -0.74
C GLN A 94 4.95 -11.75 -1.22
N ASN A 95 5.51 -12.62 -2.07
CA ASN A 95 4.82 -13.82 -2.55
C ASN A 95 5.46 -15.11 -2.03
N ASP A 96 6.61 -15.03 -1.35
CA ASP A 96 7.27 -16.19 -0.75
C ASP A 96 6.44 -16.69 0.45
N PRO A 97 5.98 -17.96 0.46
CA PRO A 97 5.27 -18.56 1.58
C PRO A 97 6.03 -18.46 2.91
N ALA A 98 7.37 -18.42 2.88
CA ALA A 98 8.19 -18.24 4.08
C ALA A 98 8.02 -16.87 4.76
N ASN A 99 7.45 -15.89 4.05
CA ASN A 99 7.23 -14.52 4.50
C ASN A 99 5.73 -14.15 4.62
N GLN A 100 4.82 -15.11 4.41
CA GLN A 100 3.39 -14.86 4.52
C GLN A 100 2.87 -15.01 5.96
N PRO A 101 2.10 -14.03 6.47
CA PRO A 101 1.35 -14.18 7.72
C PRO A 101 0.03 -14.95 7.53
N ALA A 102 -0.15 -15.61 6.38
CA ALA A 102 -1.33 -16.34 6.00
C ALA A 102 -0.97 -17.68 5.38
N ARG A 103 -1.83 -18.68 5.59
CA ARG A 103 -1.71 -20.03 5.03
C ARG A 103 -3.03 -20.40 4.36
N ASP A 104 -2.97 -20.86 3.11
CA ASP A 104 -4.14 -21.22 2.30
C ASP A 104 -5.19 -20.09 2.21
N GLY A 105 -4.72 -18.85 2.12
CA GLY A 105 -5.55 -17.65 2.03
C GLY A 105 -6.21 -17.21 3.35
N LYS A 106 -5.91 -17.87 4.47
CA LYS A 106 -6.42 -17.52 5.81
C LYS A 106 -5.32 -16.96 6.68
N ALA A 107 -5.67 -16.00 7.53
CA ALA A 107 -4.74 -15.47 8.52
C ALA A 107 -4.22 -16.58 9.44
N ASP A 108 -2.91 -16.65 9.63
CA ASP A 108 -2.24 -17.62 10.49
C ASP A 108 -1.50 -16.85 11.59
N ALA A 109 -2.07 -16.87 12.79
CA ALA A 109 -1.55 -16.14 13.93
C ALA A 109 -0.17 -16.67 14.39
N GLU A 110 0.12 -17.96 14.19
CA GLU A 110 1.43 -18.53 14.54
C GLU A 110 2.49 -18.10 13.53
N ALA A 111 2.17 -18.18 12.23
CA ALA A 111 3.03 -17.66 11.19
C ALA A 111 3.32 -16.17 11.39
N TYR A 112 2.29 -15.39 11.67
CA TYR A 112 2.44 -13.97 11.98
C TYR A 112 3.35 -13.73 13.19
N ARG A 113 3.12 -14.40 14.33
CA ARG A 113 3.97 -14.24 15.53
C ARG A 113 5.43 -14.60 15.25
N ARG A 114 5.68 -15.67 14.49
CA ARG A 114 7.04 -16.07 14.08
C ARG A 114 7.71 -14.99 13.23
N LEU A 115 6.99 -14.39 12.28
CA LEU A 115 7.51 -13.31 11.43
C LEU A 115 7.79 -12.04 12.24
N ALA A 116 6.84 -11.64 13.08
CA ALA A 116 6.96 -10.48 13.97
C ALA A 116 8.13 -10.60 14.95
N ALA A 117 8.42 -11.81 15.43
CA ALA A 117 9.51 -12.07 16.36
C ALA A 117 10.92 -12.09 15.71
N ARG A 118 11.02 -12.07 14.37
CA ARG A 118 12.32 -12.08 13.68
C ARG A 118 13.18 -10.90 14.12
N THR A 119 14.43 -11.19 14.44
CA THR A 119 15.47 -10.18 14.70
C THR A 119 15.85 -9.44 13.42
N VAL A 120 16.51 -8.30 13.54
CA VAL A 120 16.97 -7.51 12.39
C VAL A 120 17.87 -8.34 11.42
N PRO A 121 18.86 -9.14 11.89
CA PRO A 121 19.65 -9.99 11.00
C PRO A 121 18.83 -11.00 10.19
N GLU A 122 17.76 -11.55 10.78
CA GLU A 122 16.86 -12.50 10.11
C GLU A 122 15.93 -11.83 9.09
N ARG A 123 15.92 -10.49 9.04
CA ARG A 123 15.09 -9.68 8.12
C ARG A 123 15.88 -9.14 6.92
N ARG A 124 17.06 -9.68 6.62
CA ARG A 124 17.88 -9.23 5.48
C ARG A 124 17.10 -9.21 4.16
N GLU A 125 16.29 -10.23 3.90
CA GLU A 125 15.47 -10.29 2.67
C GLU A 125 14.40 -9.20 2.64
N GLN A 126 13.78 -8.90 3.79
CA GLN A 126 12.80 -7.82 3.93
C GLN A 126 13.45 -6.45 3.69
N ILE A 127 14.64 -6.23 4.26
CA ILE A 127 15.43 -5.00 4.09
C ILE A 127 15.72 -4.80 2.60
N GLU A 128 16.30 -5.80 1.94
CA GLU A 128 16.64 -5.75 0.52
C GLU A 128 15.40 -5.50 -0.36
N ALA A 129 14.29 -6.17 -0.06
CA ALA A 129 13.03 -5.99 -0.78
C ALA A 129 12.50 -4.54 -0.68
N ILE A 130 12.49 -3.95 0.51
CA ILE A 130 11.99 -2.59 0.73
C ILE A 130 12.94 -1.56 0.11
N GLU A 131 14.26 -1.76 0.22
CA GLU A 131 15.26 -0.90 -0.43
C GLU A 131 15.15 -0.95 -1.95
N GLY A 132 15.01 -2.15 -2.51
CA GLY A 132 14.77 -2.35 -3.94
C GLY A 132 13.49 -1.67 -4.41
N LEU A 133 12.41 -1.77 -3.64
CA LEU A 133 11.14 -1.09 -3.93
C LEU A 133 11.31 0.44 -3.94
N GLY A 134 11.96 0.98 -2.90
CA GLY A 134 12.28 2.40 -2.79
C GLY A 134 13.13 2.90 -3.96
N PHE A 135 14.19 2.17 -4.32
CA PHE A 135 15.01 2.48 -5.48
C PHE A 135 14.18 2.50 -6.78
N ALA A 136 13.38 1.47 -7.01
CA ALA A 136 12.58 1.32 -8.22
C ALA A 136 11.58 2.47 -8.38
N ALA A 137 10.86 2.81 -7.30
CA ALA A 137 9.93 3.94 -7.27
C ALA A 137 10.66 5.27 -7.50
N GLY A 138 11.82 5.48 -6.87
CA GLY A 138 12.65 6.67 -7.06
C GLY A 138 13.19 6.85 -8.48
N LYS A 139 13.25 5.76 -9.27
CA LYS A 139 13.60 5.77 -10.70
C LYS A 139 12.38 5.89 -11.62
N GLY A 140 11.19 6.12 -11.08
CA GLY A 140 9.97 6.33 -11.87
C GLY A 140 9.29 5.03 -12.33
N ASN A 141 9.65 3.87 -11.76
CA ASN A 141 8.88 2.65 -12.00
C ASN A 141 7.51 2.79 -11.33
N ARG A 142 6.44 2.88 -12.13
CA ARG A 142 5.08 3.16 -11.65
C ARG A 142 4.52 2.05 -10.75
N ALA A 143 4.69 0.79 -11.14
CA ALA A 143 4.24 -0.34 -10.35
C ALA A 143 4.92 -0.38 -8.98
N ALA A 144 6.23 -0.08 -8.93
CA ALA A 144 6.95 0.08 -7.66
C ALA A 144 6.41 1.27 -6.85
N GLY A 145 6.10 2.40 -7.49
CA GLY A 145 5.46 3.54 -6.83
C GLY A 145 4.11 3.18 -6.19
N THR A 146 3.25 2.44 -6.90
CA THR A 146 1.95 1.98 -6.38
C THR A 146 2.12 1.04 -5.18
N LEU A 147 3.03 0.07 -5.26
CA LEU A 147 3.31 -0.82 -4.14
C LEU A 147 3.96 -0.09 -2.96
N LEU A 148 4.79 0.92 -3.22
CA LEU A 148 5.40 1.75 -2.19
C LEU A 148 4.35 2.63 -1.49
N ALA A 149 3.34 3.10 -2.21
CA ALA A 149 2.17 3.77 -1.62
C ALA A 149 1.41 2.83 -0.68
N ALA A 150 1.10 1.61 -1.12
CA ALA A 150 0.47 0.60 -0.26
C ALA A 150 1.32 0.30 0.99
N TYR A 151 2.63 0.18 0.82
CA TYR A 151 3.57 -0.01 1.91
C TYR A 151 3.49 1.13 2.96
N PHE A 152 3.53 2.41 2.56
CA PHE A 152 3.42 3.52 3.52
C PHE A 152 2.01 3.65 4.13
N HIS A 153 0.98 3.24 3.41
CA HIS A 153 -0.38 3.20 3.95
C HIS A 153 -0.50 2.20 5.10
N ASP A 154 0.10 1.03 4.95
CA ASP A 154 -0.04 -0.07 5.91
C ASP A 154 0.97 0.04 7.07
N THR A 155 2.21 0.48 6.79
CA THR A 155 3.31 0.37 7.77
C THR A 155 3.37 1.51 8.79
N LEU A 156 3.51 1.16 10.06
CA LEU A 156 3.75 2.11 11.15
C LEU A 156 5.17 2.69 11.05
N ALA A 157 5.24 4.00 10.93
CA ALA A 157 6.40 4.81 11.27
C ALA A 157 6.00 6.30 11.21
N PRO A 158 6.70 7.17 11.97
CA PRO A 158 6.58 8.60 11.78
C PRO A 158 6.75 8.99 10.30
N ARG A 159 5.95 9.96 9.86
CA ARG A 159 5.99 10.53 8.50
C ARG A 159 5.51 9.61 7.37
N ASN A 160 5.09 8.37 7.63
CA ASN A 160 4.57 7.51 6.56
C ASN A 160 3.31 8.07 5.88
N VAL A 161 2.44 8.77 6.62
CA VAL A 161 1.31 9.52 6.03
C VAL A 161 1.78 10.60 5.06
N SER A 162 2.81 11.37 5.41
CA SER A 162 3.39 12.38 4.52
C SER A 162 4.06 11.75 3.30
N ARG A 163 4.79 10.64 3.48
CA ARG A 163 5.39 9.88 2.37
C ARG A 163 4.31 9.32 1.43
N LEU A 164 3.19 8.82 1.99
CA LEU A 164 2.02 8.35 1.25
C LEU A 164 1.41 9.45 0.39
N GLY A 165 1.17 10.64 0.98
CA GLY A 165 0.63 11.79 0.23
C GLY A 165 1.58 12.24 -0.88
N ALA A 166 2.90 12.24 -0.63
CA ALA A 166 3.90 12.61 -1.62
C ALA A 166 3.93 11.63 -2.81
N ILE A 167 3.98 10.31 -2.55
CA ILE A 167 4.06 9.31 -3.61
C ILE A 167 2.76 9.22 -4.42
N THR A 168 1.59 9.27 -3.77
CA THR A 168 0.29 9.27 -4.47
C THR A 168 0.12 10.54 -5.29
N GLY A 169 0.57 11.70 -4.79
CA GLY A 169 0.60 12.94 -5.56
C GLY A 169 1.46 12.85 -6.84
N VAL A 170 2.62 12.18 -6.78
CA VAL A 170 3.45 11.92 -7.98
C VAL A 170 2.71 11.01 -8.96
N LEU A 171 2.18 9.88 -8.48
CA LEU A 171 1.47 8.90 -9.30
C LEU A 171 0.30 9.55 -10.06
N LEU A 172 -0.56 10.28 -9.35
CA LEU A 172 -1.72 10.97 -9.94
C LEU A 172 -1.32 12.01 -11.00
N ARG A 173 -0.24 12.77 -10.77
CA ARG A 173 0.27 13.75 -11.75
C ARG A 173 0.86 13.09 -12.99
N THR A 174 1.42 11.89 -12.86
CA THR A 174 1.96 11.10 -13.97
C THR A 174 0.91 10.27 -14.73
N GLY A 175 -0.37 10.40 -14.34
CA GLY A 175 -1.50 9.75 -15.00
C GLY A 175 -1.87 8.38 -14.42
N GLU A 176 -1.24 7.94 -13.34
CA GLU A 176 -1.62 6.72 -12.63
C GLU A 176 -2.85 7.03 -11.75
N ARG A 177 -4.04 6.74 -12.26
CA ARG A 177 -5.34 7.08 -11.66
C ARG A 177 -6.18 5.83 -11.44
N ASP A 178 -5.74 4.97 -10.54
CA ASP A 178 -6.56 3.87 -10.05
C ASP A 178 -7.28 4.26 -8.74
N ALA A 179 -8.39 3.58 -8.45
CA ALA A 179 -9.22 3.87 -7.29
C ALA A 179 -8.51 3.67 -5.95
N VAL A 180 -7.48 2.82 -5.90
CA VAL A 180 -6.68 2.58 -4.68
C VAL A 180 -5.76 3.77 -4.42
N ILE A 181 -5.07 4.29 -5.44
CA ILE A 181 -4.20 5.46 -5.32
C ILE A 181 -5.01 6.71 -4.99
N GLU A 182 -6.18 6.90 -5.61
CA GLU A 182 -7.05 8.02 -5.25
C GLU A 182 -7.57 7.92 -3.81
N ARG A 183 -7.91 6.71 -3.34
CA ARG A 183 -8.30 6.49 -1.94
C ARG A 183 -7.15 6.83 -1.00
N PHE A 184 -5.96 6.29 -1.25
CA PHE A 184 -4.77 6.57 -0.44
C PHE A 184 -4.41 8.06 -0.41
N ALA A 185 -4.57 8.77 -1.53
CA ALA A 185 -4.37 10.22 -1.56
C ALA A 185 -5.37 10.95 -0.64
N ARG A 186 -6.65 10.60 -0.70
CA ARG A 186 -7.70 11.19 0.17
C ARG A 186 -7.46 10.87 1.64
N GLU A 187 -7.08 9.63 1.95
CA GLU A 187 -6.78 9.18 3.31
C GLU A 187 -5.56 9.91 3.88
N ALA A 188 -4.46 10.03 3.11
CA ALA A 188 -3.29 10.77 3.52
C ALA A 188 -3.60 12.25 3.80
N ASP A 189 -4.40 12.88 2.94
CA ASP A 189 -4.84 14.27 3.05
C ASP A 189 -5.78 14.50 4.25
N ALA A 190 -6.71 13.58 4.50
CA ALA A 190 -7.57 13.60 5.68
C ALA A 190 -6.76 13.52 6.98
N VAL A 191 -5.83 12.56 7.07
CA VAL A 191 -4.97 12.40 8.24
C VAL A 191 -4.04 13.61 8.41
N ALA A 192 -3.47 14.13 7.32
CA ALA A 192 -2.61 15.32 7.38
C ALA A 192 -3.35 16.58 7.87
N ARG A 193 -4.64 16.74 7.54
CA ARG A 193 -5.45 17.88 7.98
C ARG A 193 -5.92 17.76 9.42
N GLU A 194 -6.42 16.59 9.82
CA GLU A 194 -7.06 16.39 11.13
C GLU A 194 -6.09 15.92 12.21
N ALA A 195 -4.96 15.35 11.81
CA ALA A 195 -4.02 14.67 12.68
C ALA A 195 -2.55 14.85 12.24
N ALA A 196 -2.16 16.08 11.85
CA ALA A 196 -0.81 16.41 11.37
C ALA A 196 0.36 15.94 12.26
N GLY A 197 0.10 15.68 13.55
CA GLY A 197 1.09 15.17 14.50
C GLY A 197 1.12 13.65 14.69
N THR A 198 0.17 12.89 14.11
CA THR A 198 0.09 11.45 14.34
C THR A 198 1.34 10.72 13.83
N LYS A 199 1.79 9.73 14.59
CA LYS A 199 2.89 8.82 14.19
C LYS A 199 2.34 7.51 13.59
N ALA A 200 1.02 7.35 13.56
CA ALA A 200 0.35 6.20 12.97
C ALA A 200 0.44 6.22 11.43
N SER A 201 0.35 5.03 10.82
CA SER A 201 0.05 4.91 9.39
C SER A 201 -1.40 5.29 9.13
N ALA A 202 -1.76 5.58 7.87
CA ALA A 202 -3.14 5.88 7.52
C ALA A 202 -4.08 4.73 7.94
N ARG A 203 -3.67 3.48 7.68
CA ARG A 203 -4.42 2.29 8.12
C ARG A 203 -4.63 2.24 9.62
N ALA A 204 -3.56 2.41 10.40
CA ALA A 204 -3.63 2.32 11.85
C ALA A 204 -4.45 3.46 12.46
N PHE A 205 -4.34 4.66 11.90
CA PHE A 205 -5.14 5.81 12.29
C PHE A 205 -6.64 5.53 12.11
N PHE A 206 -7.07 5.13 10.91
CA PHE A 206 -8.49 4.84 10.66
C PHE A 206 -8.98 3.61 11.41
N GLY A 207 -8.12 2.62 11.65
CA GLY A 207 -8.41 1.48 12.53
C GLY A 207 -8.70 1.92 13.97
N ALA A 208 -7.91 2.84 14.53
CA ALA A 208 -8.09 3.36 15.89
C ALA A 208 -9.26 4.36 16.01
N TYR A 209 -9.68 4.98 14.90
CA TYR A 209 -10.66 6.07 14.92
C TYR A 209 -12.04 5.64 15.45
N GLY A 210 -12.50 4.44 15.10
CA GLY A 210 -13.79 3.92 15.59
C GLY A 210 -13.82 3.82 17.12
N ASP A 211 -12.78 3.23 17.70
CA ASP A 211 -12.65 3.07 19.15
C ASP A 211 -12.46 4.42 19.86
N ALA A 212 -11.68 5.32 19.26
CA ALA A 212 -11.49 6.67 19.80
C ALA A 212 -12.79 7.50 19.78
N ALA A 213 -13.57 7.42 18.71
CA ALA A 213 -14.87 8.07 18.61
C ALA A 213 -15.88 7.49 19.61
N ALA A 214 -15.88 6.17 19.83
CA ALA A 214 -16.69 5.53 20.85
C ALA A 214 -16.30 5.98 22.26
N ALA A 215 -15.00 6.05 22.55
CA ALA A 215 -14.47 6.60 23.80
C ALA A 215 -14.85 8.08 23.99
N ALA A 216 -14.87 8.88 22.91
CA ALA A 216 -15.32 10.27 22.96
C ALA A 216 -16.82 10.39 23.29
N LYS A 217 -17.68 9.52 22.72
CA LYS A 217 -19.11 9.47 23.08
C LYS A 217 -19.31 9.16 24.56
N GLN A 218 -18.57 8.18 25.08
CA GLN A 218 -18.61 7.82 26.49
C GLN A 218 -18.10 8.96 27.38
N GLY A 219 -16.97 9.58 27.01
CA GLY A 219 -16.41 10.73 27.72
C GLY A 219 -17.38 11.93 27.76
N TYR A 220 -18.05 12.23 26.65
CA TYR A 220 -19.10 13.25 26.61
C TYR A 220 -20.24 12.93 27.57
N ARG A 221 -20.72 11.68 27.57
CA ARG A 221 -21.80 11.23 28.46
C ARG A 221 -21.44 11.42 29.93
N GLU A 222 -20.22 11.13 30.30
CA GLU A 222 -19.72 11.33 31.66
C GLU A 222 -19.63 12.82 32.03
N LEU A 223 -19.09 13.65 31.13
CA LEU A 223 -18.91 15.09 31.38
C LEU A 223 -20.23 15.88 31.38
N SER A 224 -21.24 15.42 30.63
CA SER A 224 -22.51 16.12 30.44
C SER A 224 -23.63 15.64 31.37
N GLY A 225 -23.33 14.78 32.35
CA GLY A 225 -24.31 14.24 33.28
C GLY A 225 -25.30 13.26 32.64
N GLY A 226 -24.85 12.48 31.65
CA GLY A 226 -25.64 11.42 31.02
C GLY A 226 -26.23 11.76 29.65
N LYS A 227 -25.99 12.95 29.10
CA LYS A 227 -26.44 13.31 27.75
C LYS A 227 -25.65 12.55 26.68
N THR A 228 -26.22 12.38 25.49
CA THR A 228 -25.57 11.68 24.37
C THR A 228 -25.25 12.65 23.24
N CYS A 229 -24.23 12.33 22.45
CA CYS A 229 -23.89 13.03 21.22
C CYS A 229 -23.55 12.01 20.14
N GLU A 230 -24.27 12.04 19.02
CA GLU A 230 -24.18 10.96 18.02
C GLU A 230 -22.97 11.05 17.09
N ALA A 231 -22.44 12.25 16.87
CA ALA A 231 -21.39 12.49 15.90
C ALA A 231 -20.26 13.36 16.50
N PRO A 232 -19.43 12.81 17.41
CA PRO A 232 -18.21 13.49 17.81
C PRO A 232 -17.29 13.67 16.58
N GLN A 233 -16.73 14.87 16.41
CA GLN A 233 -15.81 15.17 15.33
C GLN A 233 -14.40 15.36 15.86
N LEU A 234 -13.41 14.68 15.28
CA LEU A 234 -12.02 14.93 15.60
C LEU A 234 -11.63 16.38 15.24
N LYS A 235 -10.94 17.07 16.15
CA LYS A 235 -10.47 18.45 15.97
C LYS A 235 -8.96 18.55 15.93
N SER A 236 -8.27 17.77 16.75
CA SER A 236 -6.81 17.77 16.80
C SER A 236 -6.28 16.45 17.34
N VAL A 237 -5.03 16.17 16.99
CA VAL A 237 -4.22 15.08 17.54
C VAL A 237 -2.90 15.64 18.00
N GLU A 238 -2.57 15.39 19.26
CA GLU A 238 -1.27 15.68 19.86
C GLU A 238 -0.55 14.37 20.16
N ALA A 239 0.54 14.08 19.45
CA ALA A 239 1.27 12.85 19.65
C ALA A 239 2.42 13.04 20.64
N GLY A 240 2.43 12.23 21.71
CA GLY A 240 3.56 12.15 22.64
C GLY A 240 4.81 11.52 22.01
N GLU A 241 5.90 11.48 22.76
CA GLU A 241 7.17 10.93 22.32
C GLU A 241 7.08 9.44 21.98
N LEU A 242 7.86 9.04 20.97
CA LEU A 242 8.01 7.64 20.60
C LEU A 242 9.02 6.97 21.53
N GLN A 243 8.57 5.97 22.29
CA GLN A 243 9.39 5.26 23.26
C GLN A 243 9.85 3.91 22.71
N ASP A 244 11.04 3.47 23.13
CA ASP A 244 11.66 2.19 22.74
C ASP A 244 11.70 1.95 21.22
N ALA A 245 11.90 3.02 20.45
CA ALA A 245 11.87 2.98 19.00
C ALA A 245 13.01 2.14 18.44
N GLN A 246 12.66 1.10 17.68
CA GLN A 246 13.59 0.34 16.86
C GLN A 246 13.04 0.29 15.44
N PHE A 247 13.81 0.83 14.51
CA PHE A 247 13.47 0.80 13.09
C PHE A 247 14.23 -0.31 12.36
N LEU A 248 13.67 -0.77 11.25
CA LEU A 248 14.43 -1.58 10.30
C LEU A 248 15.53 -0.70 9.68
N PRO A 249 16.80 -1.16 9.57
CA PRO A 249 17.92 -0.33 9.14
C PRO A 249 17.94 -0.15 7.61
N LEU A 250 17.00 0.62 7.09
CA LEU A 250 16.85 0.93 5.67
C LEU A 250 17.72 2.15 5.31
N ALA A 251 18.59 2.03 4.31
CA ALA A 251 19.49 3.09 3.87
C ALA A 251 18.91 3.96 2.73
N GLY A 252 17.92 3.45 1.99
CA GLY A 252 17.32 4.16 0.86
C GLY A 252 16.57 5.44 1.28
N THR A 253 16.82 6.57 0.62
CA THR A 253 16.26 7.89 0.99
C THR A 253 14.73 7.94 1.06
N LEU A 254 14.03 7.19 0.22
CA LEU A 254 12.57 7.13 0.24
C LEU A 254 12.01 6.29 1.39
N VAL A 255 12.77 5.31 1.88
CA VAL A 255 12.29 4.29 2.82
C VAL A 255 13.00 4.32 4.17
N ALA A 256 13.99 5.20 4.35
CA ALA A 256 14.65 5.42 5.63
C ALA A 256 13.60 5.74 6.72
N GLU A 257 13.71 5.06 7.87
CA GLU A 257 12.80 5.20 9.01
C GLU A 257 11.31 5.02 8.65
N SER A 258 11.01 4.16 7.68
CA SER A 258 9.62 3.89 7.26
C SER A 258 9.01 2.62 7.86
N TYR A 259 9.78 1.88 8.68
CA TYR A 259 9.36 0.62 9.26
C TYR A 259 9.74 0.55 10.74
N LEU A 260 8.77 0.80 11.62
CA LEU A 260 8.93 0.66 13.06
C LEU A 260 8.76 -0.81 13.45
N VAL A 261 9.84 -1.45 13.88
CA VAL A 261 9.84 -2.85 14.35
C VAL A 261 9.34 -2.91 15.79
N ARG A 262 9.80 -2.00 16.64
CA ARG A 262 9.39 -1.91 18.05
C ARG A 262 9.22 -0.45 18.40
N GLY A 263 8.27 -0.18 19.29
CA GLY A 263 8.08 1.13 19.87
C GLY A 263 6.62 1.34 20.23
N HIS A 264 6.37 2.29 21.11
CA HIS A 264 5.03 2.65 21.50
C HIS A 264 4.95 4.14 21.80
N TRP A 265 3.76 4.70 21.66
CA TRP A 265 3.49 6.09 21.98
C TRP A 265 2.03 6.27 22.37
N THR A 266 1.72 7.41 22.95
CA THR A 266 0.35 7.81 23.26
C THR A 266 0.05 9.12 22.57
N GLU A 267 -1.13 9.21 21.97
CA GLU A 267 -1.67 10.41 21.36
C GLU A 267 -2.89 10.87 22.16
N THR A 268 -3.06 12.18 22.27
CA THR A 268 -4.28 12.80 22.79
C THR A 268 -5.09 13.31 21.61
N TRP A 269 -6.24 12.67 21.38
CA TRP A 269 -7.17 12.99 20.30
C TRP A 269 -8.30 13.82 20.89
N THR A 270 -8.43 15.07 20.46
CA THR A 270 -9.49 15.96 20.96
C THR A 270 -10.68 15.92 20.02
N PHE A 271 -11.81 15.41 20.51
CA PHE A 271 -13.07 15.41 19.79
C PHE A 271 -13.94 16.59 20.23
N SER A 272 -14.70 17.17 19.30
CA SER A 272 -15.84 18.04 19.62
C SER A 272 -17.11 17.19 19.58
N ALA A 273 -17.71 16.96 20.75
CA ALA A 273 -18.99 16.31 20.91
C ALA A 273 -20.01 17.36 21.35
N CYS A 274 -20.90 17.77 20.45
CA CYS A 274 -22.00 18.70 20.75
C CYS A 274 -21.47 20.02 21.37
N ALA A 275 -20.46 20.60 20.70
CA ALA A 275 -19.70 21.79 21.09
C ALA A 275 -18.83 21.66 22.35
N GLN A 276 -18.73 20.47 22.95
CA GLN A 276 -17.85 20.21 24.08
C GLN A 276 -16.60 19.44 23.65
N SER A 277 -15.42 19.88 24.11
CA SER A 277 -14.17 19.18 23.86
C SER A 277 -14.03 17.96 24.77
N VAL A 278 -13.74 16.81 24.16
CA VAL A 278 -13.54 15.53 24.85
C VAL A 278 -12.17 14.97 24.47
N PRO A 279 -11.18 14.99 25.37
CA PRO A 279 -9.88 14.39 25.11
C PRO A 279 -9.94 12.87 25.27
N VAL A 280 -9.42 12.16 24.28
CA VAL A 280 -9.29 10.70 24.26
C VAL A 280 -7.83 10.35 24.14
N LYS A 281 -7.32 9.49 25.03
CA LYS A 281 -5.97 8.95 24.93
C LYS A 281 -6.01 7.72 24.04
N VAL A 282 -5.20 7.72 22.99
CA VAL A 282 -5.02 6.61 22.07
C VAL A 282 -3.57 6.12 22.19
N ARG A 283 -3.38 4.88 22.63
CA ARG A 283 -2.06 4.24 22.71
C ARG A 283 -1.84 3.40 21.47
N PHE A 284 -0.69 3.56 20.83
CA PHE A 284 -0.23 2.73 19.72
C PHE A 284 1.00 1.94 20.13
N GLU A 285 1.11 0.73 19.59
CA GLU A 285 2.25 -0.16 19.78
C GLU A 285 2.56 -0.91 18.49
N ALA A 286 3.83 -0.87 18.07
CA ALA A 286 4.29 -1.58 16.90
C ALA A 286 4.28 -3.09 17.13
N ASP A 287 3.79 -3.85 16.15
CA ASP A 287 3.56 -5.29 16.28
C ASP A 287 4.74 -6.16 15.86
N GLY A 288 5.85 -5.56 15.40
CA GLY A 288 7.01 -6.28 14.88
C GLY A 288 6.90 -6.66 13.40
N TRP A 289 5.73 -6.68 12.77
CA TRP A 289 5.56 -6.98 11.35
C TRP A 289 4.97 -5.82 10.53
N GLY A 290 5.24 -4.60 10.98
CA GLY A 290 5.00 -3.36 10.26
C GLY A 290 3.63 -2.76 10.53
N GLY A 291 2.70 -3.49 11.14
CA GLY A 291 1.47 -2.91 11.65
C GLY A 291 1.63 -2.49 13.10
N GLY A 292 0.49 -2.38 13.79
CA GLY A 292 0.46 -2.24 15.22
C GLY A 292 -0.94 -2.40 15.79
N THR A 293 -1.00 -2.42 17.12
CA THR A 293 -2.24 -2.41 17.87
C THR A 293 -2.51 -1.02 18.41
N SER A 294 -3.79 -0.67 18.55
CA SER A 294 -4.22 0.54 19.21
C SER A 294 -5.20 0.24 20.34
N SER A 295 -5.26 1.12 21.33
CA SER A 295 -6.31 1.15 22.33
C SER A 295 -6.70 2.59 22.62
N ALA A 296 -7.98 2.86 22.83
CA ALA A 296 -8.50 4.19 23.08
C ALA A 296 -9.28 4.24 24.39
N GLY A 297 -9.07 5.31 25.17
CA GLY A 297 -9.75 5.50 26.45
C GLY A 297 -10.00 6.98 26.73
N PHE A 298 -11.17 7.28 27.30
CA PHE A 298 -11.45 8.61 27.82
C PHE A 298 -10.53 8.92 28.99
N HIS A 299 -9.89 10.09 28.97
CA HIS A 299 -9.04 10.54 30.06
C HIS A 299 -9.70 11.70 30.82
N LYS A 300 -9.99 11.48 32.11
CA LYS A 300 -10.44 12.54 33.00
C LYS A 300 -9.26 13.39 33.45
N GLY A 301 -9.12 14.57 32.86
CA GLY A 301 -8.23 15.63 33.34
C GLY A 301 -6.95 15.85 32.53
N ALA A 302 -6.37 17.04 32.71
CA ALA A 302 -4.94 17.26 32.72
C ALA A 302 -4.46 17.16 34.17
#